data_AF-A0A9N9MGC5-F1
#
_entry.id   AF-A0A9N9MGC5-F1
#
_cell.length_a   1.000
_cell.length_b   1.000
_cell.length_c   1.000
_cell.angle_alpha   90.00
_cell.angle_beta   90.00
_cell.angle_gamma   90.00
#
_symmetry.space_group_name_H-M   'P 1'
#
loop_
_entity.id
_entity.type
_entity.pdbx_description
1 polymer ?
#
loop_
_entity_poly.entity_id
_entity_poly.type
_entity_poly.pdbx_seq_one_letter_code
_entity_poly.pdbx_strand_id
1 'polypeptide(L)'
;MSEIDFGQTPDEPIKKSFAGFDQESARTNTDSIWGAIMNKYNEDREELEQYIKKRDNTEDEASLHHLPVIVYLNKEVFPVLCEALIAMLGIVTDENSFNRQKSAFHGIDYLSEYLHNKNPKHPDRRNNWTYIFDMDWVNDYLQHNPRPYYPFSLIWSREYAAVKIQSFLRGYWVRRRDDVQEVRTFWKDYKLSKQNEAIQLF
;
A
#
# COMPACT_ATOMS: atom_id res chain seq x y z
N MET A 1 25.25 22.54 7.95
CA MET A 1 25.92 21.49 7.15
C MET A 1 24.91 20.34 7.05
N SER A 2 24.20 20.09 5.97
CA SER A 2 24.45 20.32 4.54
C SER A 2 23.11 20.42 3.82
N GLU A 3 22.87 21.52 3.11
CA GLU A 3 21.81 21.65 2.11
C GLU A 3 22.36 21.17 0.77
N ILE A 4 21.58 20.35 0.05
CA ILE A 4 21.86 19.93 -1.31
C ILE A 4 21.10 20.88 -2.22
N ASP A 5 21.85 21.76 -2.88
CA ASP A 5 21.39 22.73 -3.86
C ASP A 5 21.29 22.06 -5.24
N PHE A 6 20.10 22.15 -5.85
CA PHE A 6 19.85 21.69 -7.22
C PHE A 6 20.40 22.75 -8.18
N GLY A 7 21.67 22.58 -8.54
CA GLY A 7 22.38 23.39 -9.52
C GLY A 7 21.68 23.38 -10.90
N GLN A 8 21.37 24.59 -11.34
CA GLN A 8 20.95 25.01 -12.67
C GLN A 8 21.73 24.31 -13.80
N THR A 9 21.00 23.83 -14.81
CA THR A 9 21.53 23.40 -16.11
C THR A 9 21.95 24.60 -16.95
N PRO A 10 23.21 24.70 -17.44
CA PRO A 10 23.59 25.73 -18.38
C PRO A 10 23.24 25.31 -19.81
N ASP A 11 22.42 26.14 -20.46
CA ASP A 11 22.22 26.16 -21.91
C ASP A 11 23.52 26.59 -22.62
N GLU A 12 24.21 25.66 -23.28
CA GLU A 12 25.10 26.00 -24.40
C GLU A 12 25.04 24.93 -25.51
N PRO A 13 24.95 25.34 -26.80
CA PRO A 13 24.79 24.43 -27.91
C PRO A 13 26.15 23.87 -28.36
N ILE A 14 26.26 22.54 -28.43
CA ILE A 14 27.41 21.87 -29.02
C ILE A 14 27.39 22.12 -30.55
N LYS A 15 28.16 23.11 -31.00
CA LYS A 15 28.56 23.23 -32.41
C LYS A 15 29.60 22.16 -32.72
N LYS A 16 29.18 21.05 -33.32
CA LYS A 16 30.08 20.18 -34.10
C LYS A 16 29.75 20.34 -35.57
N SER A 17 30.73 20.91 -36.27
CA SER A 17 30.86 20.97 -37.71
C SER A 17 30.84 19.57 -38.32
N PHE A 18 29.87 19.30 -39.19
CA PHE A 18 30.04 18.35 -40.29
C PHE A 18 29.60 19.07 -41.56
N ALA A 19 30.60 19.53 -42.31
CA ALA A 19 30.41 20.12 -43.62
C ALA A 19 30.18 18.99 -44.63
N GLY A 20 29.18 19.17 -45.50
CA GLY A 20 29.06 18.43 -46.75
C GLY A 20 28.32 17.09 -46.65
N PHE A 21 27.00 17.15 -46.60
CA PHE A 21 26.17 16.22 -47.38
C PHE A 21 24.90 16.95 -47.81
N ASP A 22 24.85 17.20 -49.10
CA ASP A 22 23.83 17.85 -49.93
C ASP A 22 22.42 17.99 -49.32
N GLN A 23 21.96 19.25 -49.29
CA GLN A 23 20.56 19.62 -49.18
C GLN A 23 19.81 19.23 -50.46
N GLU A 24 19.56 17.94 -50.70
CA GLU A 24 18.60 17.55 -51.75
C GLU A 24 18.04 16.13 -51.60
N SER A 25 17.55 15.75 -50.42
CA SER A 25 16.65 14.57 -50.32
C SER A 25 15.82 14.49 -49.04
N ALA A 26 15.32 15.60 -48.49
CA ALA A 26 14.16 15.53 -47.59
C ALA A 26 12.86 15.47 -48.42
N ARG A 27 12.76 14.44 -49.28
CA ARG A 27 11.49 14.07 -49.90
C ARG A 27 10.55 13.68 -48.77
N THR A 28 9.38 14.30 -48.78
CA THR A 28 8.16 13.87 -48.09
C THR A 28 8.08 12.34 -48.06
N ASN A 29 8.45 11.72 -46.95
CA ASN A 29 8.24 10.29 -46.76
C ASN A 29 7.04 10.10 -45.83
N THR A 30 5.89 10.54 -46.31
CA THR A 30 4.58 10.08 -45.85
C THR A 30 4.38 8.57 -46.09
N ASP A 31 5.31 7.92 -46.82
CA ASP A 31 5.34 6.47 -47.09
C ASP A 31 6.30 5.69 -46.16
N SER A 32 6.86 6.32 -45.13
CA SER A 32 7.68 5.64 -44.13
C SER A 32 6.80 4.79 -43.21
N ILE A 33 7.25 3.58 -42.86
CA ILE A 33 6.58 2.69 -41.89
C ILE A 33 6.22 3.45 -40.60
N TRP A 34 7.08 4.37 -40.18
CA TRP A 34 6.83 5.23 -39.01
C TRP A 34 5.74 6.27 -39.24
N GLY A 35 5.62 6.80 -40.46
CA GLY A 35 4.50 7.66 -40.86
C GLY A 35 3.17 6.90 -40.84
N ALA A 36 3.16 5.66 -41.33
CA ALA A 36 1.98 4.79 -41.26
C ALA A 36 1.59 4.44 -39.81
N ILE A 37 2.55 4.16 -38.94
CA ILE A 37 2.30 3.90 -37.51
C ILE A 37 1.75 5.15 -36.82
N MET A 38 2.33 6.31 -37.09
CA MET A 38 1.89 7.56 -36.47
C MET A 38 0.50 7.98 -36.95
N ASN A 39 0.20 7.79 -38.23
CA ASN A 39 -1.14 8.02 -38.77
C ASN A 39 -2.17 7.09 -38.14
N LYS A 40 -1.87 5.79 -38.05
CA LYS A 40 -2.75 4.83 -37.38
C LYS A 40 -2.99 5.19 -35.91
N TYR A 41 -1.94 5.57 -35.18
CA TYR A 41 -2.06 6.03 -33.79
C TYR A 41 -2.95 7.27 -33.67
N ASN A 42 -2.79 8.24 -34.58
CA ASN A 42 -3.62 9.45 -34.60
C ASN A 42 -5.07 9.12 -34.93
N GLU A 43 -5.33 8.23 -35.89
CA GLU A 43 -6.67 7.74 -36.24
C GLU A 43 -7.34 7.01 -35.05
N ASP A 44 -6.63 6.05 -34.43
CA ASP A 44 -7.11 5.33 -33.25
C ASP A 44 -7.42 6.30 -32.08
N ARG A 45 -6.59 7.34 -31.92
CA ARG A 45 -6.79 8.37 -30.90
C ARG A 45 -7.98 9.26 -31.21
N GLU A 46 -8.15 9.68 -32.46
CA GLU A 46 -9.30 10.47 -32.91
C GLU A 46 -10.60 9.67 -32.79
N GLU A 47 -10.59 8.38 -33.09
CA GLU A 47 -11.74 7.49 -32.89
C GLU A 47 -12.12 7.41 -31.39
N LEU A 48 -11.12 7.29 -30.52
CA LEU A 48 -11.33 7.30 -29.07
C LEU A 48 -11.91 8.65 -28.59
N GLU A 49 -11.35 9.76 -29.04
CA GLU A 49 -11.83 11.11 -28.70
C GLU A 49 -13.26 11.35 -29.22
N GLN A 50 -13.58 10.87 -30.42
CA GLN A 50 -14.93 10.91 -30.98
C GLN A 50 -15.90 10.03 -30.18
N TYR A 51 -15.47 8.85 -29.75
CA TYR A 51 -16.27 7.97 -28.88
C TYR A 51 -16.54 8.62 -27.53
N ILE A 52 -15.53 9.20 -26.87
CA ILE A 52 -15.67 9.91 -25.60
C ILE A 52 -16.64 11.09 -25.78
N LYS A 53 -16.42 11.92 -26.81
CA LYS A 53 -17.30 13.06 -27.10
C LYS A 53 -18.72 12.63 -27.45
N LYS A 54 -18.90 11.51 -28.14
CA LYS A 54 -20.23 10.95 -28.44
C LYS A 54 -20.89 10.47 -27.17
N ARG A 55 -20.19 9.70 -26.33
CA ARG A 55 -20.64 9.25 -25.01
C ARG A 55 -21.07 10.44 -24.16
N ASP A 56 -20.22 11.44 -24.00
CA ASP A 56 -20.45 12.63 -23.19
C ASP A 56 -21.56 13.55 -23.77
N ASN A 57 -21.89 13.41 -25.06
CA ASN A 57 -23.05 14.08 -25.69
C ASN A 57 -24.34 13.24 -25.64
N THR A 58 -24.27 11.91 -25.55
CA THR A 58 -25.45 11.01 -25.41
C THR A 58 -25.85 10.80 -23.97
N GLU A 59 -24.88 10.79 -23.06
CA GLU A 59 -25.07 10.93 -21.63
C GLU A 59 -25.08 12.42 -21.38
N ASP A 60 -26.25 13.06 -21.37
CA ASP A 60 -26.38 14.35 -20.70
C ASP A 60 -25.81 14.15 -19.29
N GLU A 61 -24.58 14.62 -19.01
CA GLU A 61 -23.95 14.57 -17.69
C GLU A 61 -24.93 15.13 -16.63
N ALA A 62 -25.75 16.08 -17.06
CA ALA A 62 -26.90 16.56 -16.31
C ALA A 62 -27.81 15.42 -15.83
N SER A 63 -28.28 14.49 -16.66
CA SER A 63 -29.26 13.48 -16.27
C SER A 63 -28.78 12.54 -15.14
N LEU A 64 -27.49 12.16 -15.13
CA LEU A 64 -26.92 11.30 -14.09
C LEU A 64 -26.77 12.05 -12.76
N HIS A 65 -26.27 13.30 -12.78
CA HIS A 65 -26.10 14.08 -11.56
C HIS A 65 -27.41 14.40 -10.83
N HIS A 66 -28.56 14.32 -11.51
CA HIS A 66 -29.88 14.52 -10.92
C HIS A 66 -30.50 13.22 -10.41
N LEU A 67 -29.89 12.05 -10.64
CA LEU A 67 -30.38 10.80 -10.07
C LEU A 67 -30.36 10.88 -8.54
N PRO A 68 -31.45 10.52 -7.84
CA PRO A 68 -31.55 10.66 -6.40
C PRO A 68 -30.40 9.97 -5.64
N VAL A 69 -29.92 8.85 -6.17
CA VAL A 69 -28.80 8.09 -5.62
C VAL A 69 -27.49 8.87 -5.72
N ILE A 70 -27.19 9.47 -6.86
CA ILE A 70 -25.96 10.23 -7.09
C ILE A 70 -25.98 11.52 -6.27
N VAL A 71 -27.12 12.20 -6.21
CA VAL A 71 -27.31 13.37 -5.34
C VAL A 71 -27.05 13.02 -3.88
N TYR A 72 -27.59 11.90 -3.39
CA TYR A 72 -27.36 11.42 -2.02
C TYR A 72 -25.88 11.12 -1.77
N LEU A 73 -25.21 10.40 -2.68
CA LEU A 73 -23.78 10.08 -2.55
C LEU A 73 -22.92 11.35 -2.50
N ASN A 74 -23.15 12.29 -3.42
CA ASN A 74 -22.44 13.56 -3.49
C ASN A 74 -22.62 14.42 -2.24
N LYS A 75 -23.82 14.36 -1.64
CA LYS A 75 -24.15 15.19 -0.48
C LYS A 75 -23.74 14.58 0.85
N GLU A 76 -23.96 13.29 1.05
CA GLU A 76 -23.87 12.66 2.37
C GLU A 76 -22.64 11.75 2.53
N VAL A 77 -22.18 11.10 1.46
CA VAL A 77 -21.13 10.06 1.54
C VAL A 77 -19.77 10.60 1.10
N PHE A 78 -19.68 11.22 -0.07
CA PHE A 78 -18.42 11.67 -0.64
C PHE A 78 -17.69 12.74 0.17
N PRO A 79 -18.35 13.72 0.83
CA PRO A 79 -17.61 14.69 1.63
C PRO A 79 -16.78 14.01 2.73
N VAL A 80 -17.38 13.07 3.47
CA VAL A 80 -16.70 12.33 4.54
C VAL A 80 -15.66 11.36 3.96
N LEU A 81 -15.98 10.69 2.86
CA LEU A 81 -15.05 9.75 2.22
C LEU A 81 -13.82 10.45 1.63
N CYS A 82 -13.99 11.59 0.96
CA CYS A 82 -12.90 12.37 0.40
C CYS A 82 -11.97 12.89 1.51
N GLU A 83 -12.52 13.38 2.62
CA GLU A 83 -11.73 13.75 3.80
C GLU A 83 -10.91 12.55 4.33
N ALA A 84 -11.54 11.37 4.43
CA ALA A 84 -10.88 10.15 4.88
C ALA A 84 -9.74 9.73 3.93
N LEU A 85 -9.97 9.82 2.61
CA LEU A 85 -8.98 9.51 1.58
C LEU A 85 -7.78 10.46 1.64
N ILE A 86 -8.02 11.77 1.80
CA ILE A 86 -6.94 12.76 1.94
C ILE A 86 -6.12 12.48 3.22
N ALA A 87 -6.79 12.22 4.34
CA ALA A 87 -6.12 11.90 5.60
C ALA A 87 -5.29 10.61 5.48
N MET A 88 -5.82 9.59 4.81
CA MET A 88 -5.10 8.34 4.52
C MET A 88 -3.86 8.60 3.66
N LEU A 89 -3.96 9.41 2.61
CA LEU A 89 -2.82 9.75 1.76
C LEU A 89 -1.70 10.44 2.55
N GLY A 90 -2.05 11.27 3.54
CA GLY A 90 -1.09 11.86 4.46
C GLY A 90 -0.29 10.79 5.23
N ILE A 91 -0.98 9.85 5.86
CA ILE A 91 -0.35 8.75 6.61
C ILE A 91 0.51 7.88 5.71
N VAL A 92 0.02 7.52 4.52
CA VAL A 92 0.76 6.70 3.55
C VAL A 92 2.03 7.42 3.09
N THR A 93 1.98 8.75 2.97
CA THR A 93 3.15 9.59 2.66
C THR A 93 4.15 9.58 3.81
N ASP A 94 3.69 9.79 5.04
CA ASP A 94 4.54 9.82 6.24
C ASP A 94 5.24 8.47 6.49
N GLU A 95 4.52 7.36 6.28
CA GLU A 95 5.06 6.01 6.42
C GLU A 95 5.90 5.55 5.20
N ASN A 96 5.97 6.39 4.16
CA ASN A 96 6.62 6.10 2.87
C ASN A 96 6.14 4.77 2.25
N SER A 97 4.85 4.48 2.42
CA SER A 97 4.20 3.23 2.01
C SER A 97 4.08 3.11 0.48
N PHE A 98 4.11 4.22 -0.28
CA PHE A 98 4.08 4.19 -1.76
C PHE A 98 5.30 3.51 -2.37
N ASN A 99 6.48 3.71 -1.77
CA ASN A 99 7.74 3.21 -2.31
C ASN A 99 8.08 1.81 -1.78
N ARG A 100 7.33 1.30 -0.80
CA ARG A 100 7.53 -0.03 -0.22
C ARG A 100 6.53 -1.02 -0.83
N GLN A 101 7.05 -2.02 -1.54
CA GLN A 101 6.24 -3.08 -2.15
C GLN A 101 5.37 -3.85 -1.12
N LYS A 102 5.78 -3.86 0.15
CA LYS A 102 5.03 -4.48 1.24
C LYS A 102 4.97 -3.50 2.41
N SER A 103 3.77 -3.06 2.77
CA SER A 103 3.52 -2.17 3.92
C SER A 103 2.66 -2.89 4.97
N ALA A 104 2.89 -2.56 6.25
CA ALA A 104 2.03 -2.96 7.36
C ALA A 104 0.67 -2.25 7.32
N PHE A 105 0.63 -1.08 6.67
CA PHE A 105 -0.54 -0.22 6.62
C PHE A 105 -1.62 -0.83 5.72
N HIS A 106 -2.83 -0.97 6.26
CA HIS A 106 -3.99 -1.41 5.50
C HIS A 106 -4.96 -0.25 5.31
N GLY A 107 -5.00 0.29 4.08
CA GLY A 107 -5.83 1.46 3.77
C GLY A 107 -7.33 1.22 3.99
N ILE A 108 -7.82 -0.01 3.78
CA ILE A 108 -9.23 -0.35 4.01
C ILE A 108 -9.54 -0.30 5.51
N ASP A 109 -8.67 -0.83 6.37
CA ASP A 109 -8.88 -0.79 7.83
C ASP A 109 -8.93 0.66 8.32
N TYR A 110 -8.00 1.48 7.83
CA TYR A 110 -7.97 2.89 8.16
C TYR A 110 -9.24 3.62 7.71
N LEU A 111 -9.71 3.38 6.47
CA LEU A 111 -10.94 3.96 5.97
C LEU A 111 -12.15 3.50 6.78
N SER A 112 -12.26 2.21 7.08
CA SER A 112 -13.35 1.69 7.92
C SER A 112 -13.36 2.32 9.30
N GLU A 113 -12.19 2.50 9.93
CA GLU A 113 -12.05 3.16 11.22
C GLU A 113 -12.50 4.63 11.14
N TYR A 114 -11.97 5.34 10.16
CA TYR A 114 -12.24 6.77 9.97
C TYR A 114 -13.72 7.01 9.72
N LEU A 115 -14.34 6.26 8.81
CA LEU A 115 -15.76 6.39 8.46
C LEU A 115 -16.67 6.01 9.64
N HIS A 116 -16.30 5.00 10.43
CA HIS A 116 -17.08 4.62 11.60
C HIS A 116 -17.08 5.72 12.67
N ASN A 117 -15.90 6.30 12.96
CA ASN A 117 -15.73 7.32 13.99
C ASN A 117 -16.26 8.69 13.55
N LYS A 118 -16.20 9.01 12.26
CA LYS A 118 -16.68 10.29 11.68
C LYS A 118 -18.11 10.24 11.17
N ASN A 119 -18.88 9.20 11.50
CA ASN A 119 -20.26 9.06 11.05
C ASN A 119 -21.13 10.22 11.59
N PRO A 120 -21.75 11.05 10.72
CA PRO A 120 -22.60 12.17 11.16
C PRO A 120 -23.79 11.75 12.03
N LYS A 121 -24.25 10.50 11.91
CA LYS A 121 -25.37 9.96 12.71
C LYS A 121 -24.98 9.65 14.16
N HIS A 122 -23.69 9.54 14.46
CA HIS A 122 -23.17 9.22 15.78
C HIS A 122 -22.04 10.18 16.17
N PRO A 123 -22.36 11.46 16.45
CA PRO A 123 -21.36 12.49 16.74
C PRO A 123 -20.50 12.18 17.96
N ASP A 124 -21.01 11.41 18.93
CA ASP A 124 -20.27 11.01 20.14
C ASP A 124 -19.02 10.17 19.84
N ARG A 125 -19.04 9.39 18.74
CA ARG A 125 -17.90 8.57 18.32
C ARG A 125 -16.70 9.39 17.87
N ARG A 126 -16.93 10.64 17.43
CA ARG A 126 -15.84 11.55 17.09
C ARG A 126 -15.03 11.96 18.32
N ASN A 127 -15.67 12.00 19.49
CA ASN A 127 -15.02 12.34 20.75
C ASN A 127 -14.35 11.12 21.39
N ASN A 128 -14.94 9.93 21.22
CA ASN A 128 -14.37 8.67 21.68
C ASN A 128 -13.88 7.83 20.50
N TRP A 129 -12.68 8.15 20.00
CA TRP A 129 -12.10 7.46 18.84
C TRP A 129 -11.85 5.99 19.17
N THR A 130 -12.56 5.11 18.47
CA THR A 130 -12.45 3.66 18.67
C THR A 130 -11.58 3.05 17.57
N TYR A 131 -10.59 2.26 17.95
CA TYR A 131 -9.72 1.55 17.01
C TYR A 131 -10.49 0.44 16.29
N ILE A 132 -10.18 0.17 15.02
CA ILE A 132 -10.93 -0.79 14.18
C ILE A 132 -11.09 -2.18 14.83
N PHE A 133 -10.05 -2.69 15.48
CA PHE A 133 -10.08 -4.02 16.09
C PHE A 133 -10.78 -4.07 17.46
N ASP A 134 -11.07 -2.89 18.04
CA ASP A 134 -11.83 -2.76 19.29
C ASP A 134 -13.33 -2.60 19.04
N MET A 135 -13.77 -2.51 17.77
CA MET A 135 -15.19 -2.42 17.43
C MET A 135 -15.87 -3.80 17.54
N ASP A 136 -17.01 -3.85 18.24
CA ASP A 136 -17.74 -5.11 18.51
C ASP A 136 -18.02 -5.92 17.23
N TRP A 137 -18.56 -5.25 16.20
CA TRP A 137 -18.90 -5.90 14.93
C TRP A 137 -17.68 -6.44 14.17
N VAL A 138 -16.51 -5.81 14.35
CA VAL A 138 -15.25 -6.29 13.75
C VAL A 138 -14.77 -7.52 14.49
N ASN A 139 -14.79 -7.47 15.83
CA ASN A 139 -14.38 -8.59 16.67
C ASN A 139 -15.26 -9.84 16.41
N ASP A 140 -16.57 -9.67 16.39
CA ASP A 140 -17.53 -10.75 16.08
C ASP A 140 -17.27 -11.36 14.70
N TYR A 141 -16.96 -10.52 13.70
CA TYR A 141 -16.64 -10.99 12.36
C TYR A 141 -15.31 -11.76 12.33
N LEU A 142 -14.28 -11.27 13.01
CA LEU A 142 -12.94 -11.88 13.04
C LEU A 142 -12.90 -13.20 13.80
N GLN A 143 -13.81 -13.43 14.75
CA GLN A 143 -13.97 -14.73 15.41
C GLN A 143 -14.39 -15.83 14.42
N HIS A 144 -15.29 -15.50 13.49
CA HIS A 144 -15.77 -16.43 12.48
C HIS A 144 -14.86 -16.48 11.24
N ASN A 145 -14.17 -15.37 10.95
CA ASN A 145 -13.32 -15.19 9.77
C ASN A 145 -11.94 -14.63 10.18
N PRO A 146 -11.06 -15.48 10.73
CA PRO A 146 -9.75 -15.04 11.18
C PRO A 146 -8.93 -14.52 9.99
N ARG A 147 -8.25 -13.39 10.18
CA ARG A 147 -7.34 -12.83 9.17
C ARG A 147 -6.18 -13.78 8.93
N PRO A 148 -5.65 -13.85 7.68
CA PRO A 148 -4.45 -14.61 7.40
C PRO A 148 -3.27 -14.05 8.20
N TYR A 149 -2.36 -14.95 8.57
CA TYR A 149 -1.16 -14.56 9.30
C TYR A 149 -0.24 -13.71 8.42
N TYR A 150 0.07 -12.49 8.85
CA TYR A 150 1.04 -11.65 8.18
C TYR A 150 2.47 -12.00 8.64
N PRO A 151 3.45 -12.00 7.73
CA PRO A 151 4.84 -12.24 8.12
C PRO A 151 5.34 -11.13 9.04
N PHE A 152 6.12 -11.48 10.07
CA PHE A 152 6.66 -10.50 11.02
C PHE A 152 7.53 -9.42 10.38
N SER A 153 8.18 -9.73 9.25
CA SER A 153 8.93 -8.75 8.47
C SER A 153 8.07 -7.60 7.93
N LEU A 154 6.76 -7.82 7.82
CA LEU A 154 5.79 -6.80 7.41
C LEU A 154 5.33 -5.97 8.61
N ILE A 155 5.05 -6.62 9.74
CA ILE A 155 4.41 -5.99 10.90
C ILE A 155 5.42 -5.22 11.76
N TRP A 156 6.60 -5.78 11.98
CA TRP A 156 7.54 -5.23 12.96
C TRP A 156 8.33 -4.05 12.39
N SER A 157 8.43 -2.99 13.18
CA SER A 157 9.43 -1.96 12.93
C SER A 157 10.83 -2.56 13.02
N ARG A 158 11.79 -1.91 12.36
CA ARG A 158 13.18 -2.38 12.33
C ARG A 158 13.77 -2.45 13.74
N GLU A 159 13.45 -1.47 14.58
CA GLU A 159 13.91 -1.35 15.96
C GLU A 159 13.33 -2.48 16.81
N TYR A 160 12.03 -2.72 16.70
CA TYR A 160 11.36 -3.78 17.43
C TYR A 160 11.85 -5.17 17.00
N ALA A 161 11.99 -5.40 15.68
CA ALA A 161 12.54 -6.62 15.13
C ALA A 161 13.97 -6.87 15.64
N ALA A 162 14.81 -5.83 15.67
CA ALA A 162 16.18 -5.93 16.20
C ALA A 162 16.19 -6.35 17.67
N VAL A 163 15.35 -5.75 18.52
CA VAL A 163 15.22 -6.13 19.94
C VAL A 163 14.79 -7.60 20.07
N LYS A 164 13.81 -8.04 19.28
CA LYS A 164 13.34 -9.43 19.30
C LYS A 164 14.43 -10.41 18.88
N ILE A 165 15.10 -10.15 17.75
CA ILE A 165 16.20 -10.99 17.25
C ILE A 165 17.33 -11.06 18.28
N GLN A 166 17.75 -9.92 18.83
CA GLN A 166 18.81 -9.88 19.84
C GLN A 166 18.41 -10.63 21.12
N SER A 167 17.18 -10.48 21.60
CA SER A 167 16.69 -11.21 22.78
C SER A 167 16.71 -12.72 22.56
N PHE A 168 16.32 -13.17 21.37
CA PHE A 168 16.33 -14.57 21.00
C PHE A 168 17.76 -15.12 20.94
N LEU A 169 18.69 -14.38 20.32
CA LEU A 169 20.10 -14.76 20.23
C LEU A 169 20.77 -14.83 21.60
N ARG A 170 20.53 -13.84 22.48
CA ARG A 170 21.02 -13.87 23.87
C ARG A 170 20.55 -15.13 24.59
N GLY A 171 19.26 -15.45 24.50
CA GLY A 171 18.71 -16.67 25.08
C GLY A 171 19.28 -17.94 24.44
N TYR A 172 19.48 -17.94 23.13
CA TYR A 172 20.09 -19.07 22.40
C TYR A 172 21.52 -19.32 22.88
N TRP A 173 22.34 -18.28 23.02
CA TRP A 173 23.71 -18.42 23.51
C TRP A 173 23.78 -18.99 24.92
N VAL A 174 22.92 -18.53 25.83
CA VAL A 174 22.83 -19.12 27.18
C VAL A 174 22.45 -20.59 27.10
N ARG A 175 21.44 -20.94 26.30
CA ARG A 175 21.03 -22.34 26.10
C ARG A 175 22.10 -23.19 25.42
N ARG A 176 23.02 -22.60 24.66
CA ARG A 176 24.09 -23.35 23.99
C ARG A 176 25.21 -23.76 24.95
N ARG A 177 25.30 -23.16 26.14
CA ARG A 177 26.34 -23.53 27.10
C ARG A 177 26.13 -24.95 27.60
N ASP A 178 27.22 -25.69 27.76
CA ASP A 178 27.19 -27.11 28.12
C ASP A 178 26.58 -27.34 29.50
N ASP A 179 26.94 -26.50 30.48
CA ASP A 179 26.36 -26.51 31.84
C ASP A 179 24.83 -26.39 31.83
N VAL A 180 24.29 -25.49 30.99
CA VAL A 180 22.84 -25.33 30.83
C VAL A 180 22.21 -26.52 30.10
N GLN A 181 22.90 -27.12 29.13
CA GLN A 181 22.37 -28.30 28.42
C GLN A 181 22.35 -29.55 29.29
N GLU A 182 23.38 -29.79 30.10
CA GLU A 182 23.41 -30.89 31.07
C GLU A 182 22.21 -30.83 32.01
N VAL A 183 21.95 -29.66 32.60
CA VAL A 183 20.79 -29.44 33.47
C VAL A 183 19.47 -29.68 32.73
N ARG A 184 19.36 -29.23 31.48
CA ARG A 184 18.14 -29.45 30.67
C ARG A 184 17.92 -30.93 30.34
N THR A 185 18.98 -31.67 30.04
CA THR A 185 18.93 -33.11 29.80
C THR A 185 18.53 -33.84 31.08
N PHE A 186 19.16 -33.51 32.21
CA PHE A 186 18.80 -34.05 33.52
C PHE A 186 17.31 -33.88 33.83
N TRP A 187 16.76 -32.67 33.66
CA TRP A 187 15.33 -32.43 33.93
C TRP A 187 14.39 -33.14 32.96
N LYS A 188 14.82 -33.36 31.70
CA LYS A 188 14.05 -34.17 30.75
C LYS A 188 14.02 -35.63 31.18
N ASP A 189 15.17 -36.19 31.55
CA ASP A 189 15.31 -37.59 31.96
C ASP A 189 14.55 -37.85 33.26
N TYR A 190 14.63 -36.94 34.22
CA TYR A 190 13.86 -36.98 35.47
C TYR A 190 12.35 -36.97 35.22
N LYS A 191 11.88 -36.13 34.29
CA LYS A 191 10.45 -36.08 33.94
C LYS A 191 10.00 -37.38 33.27
N LEU A 192 10.83 -37.93 32.39
CA LEU A 192 10.54 -39.19 31.69
C LEU A 192 10.51 -40.39 32.66
N SER A 193 11.46 -40.47 33.59
CA SER A 193 11.49 -41.55 34.58
C SER A 193 10.24 -41.52 35.47
N LYS A 194 9.82 -40.33 35.93
CA LYS A 194 8.59 -40.16 36.71
C LYS A 194 7.33 -40.54 35.93
N GLN A 195 7.26 -40.24 34.64
CA GLN A 195 6.14 -40.67 33.79
C GLN A 195 6.12 -42.19 33.61
N ASN A 196 7.27 -42.82 33.41
CA ASN A 196 7.38 -44.27 33.28
C ASN A 196 7.02 -45.00 34.59
N GLU A 197 7.45 -44.48 35.74
CA GLU A 197 7.03 -44.98 37.07
C GLU A 197 5.51 -44.90 37.24
N ALA A 198 4.87 -43.81 36.79
CA ALA A 198 3.42 -43.67 36.85
C ALA A 198 2.69 -44.66 35.93
N ILE A 199 3.24 -44.97 34.75
CA ILE A 199 2.66 -45.96 33.82
C ILE A 199 2.82 -47.39 34.36
N GLN A 200 3.90 -47.70 35.07
CA GLN A 200 4.14 -49.02 35.68
C GLN A 200 3.25 -49.30 36.91
N LEU A 201 2.54 -48.28 37.42
CA LEU A 201 1.62 -48.38 38.56
C LEU A 201 0.14 -48.54 38.13
N PHE A 202 -0.12 -48.65 36.83
CA PHE A 202 -1.43 -49.01 36.24
C PHE A 202 -1.33 -50.35 35.50
#